data_AF-I4ET40-F1
#
_entry.id   AF-I4ET40-F1
#
_cell.length_a   1.000
_cell.length_b   1.000
_cell.length_c   1.000
_cell.angle_alpha   90.00
_cell.angle_beta   90.00
_cell.angle_gamma   90.00
#
_symmetry.space_group_name_H-M   'P 1'
#
loop_
_entity.id
_entity.type
_entity.pdbx_description
1 polymer ?
#
loop_
_entity_poly.entity_id
_entity_poly.type
_entity_poly.pdbx_seq_one_letter_code
_entity_poly.pdbx_strand_id
1 'polypeptide(L)'
;MPFALAGGYALWAHGAPESENDVDFVVAEEDTERAVHVLEEAGFAVTRPPEDWLFKVGCDGAEVDVLHRVVGEPVGPALIERSTDMDLLGIRLPVLPATDLLSSKLRSMTEHYCDFGRLLPHVRAVREQLDWDRLRSEVAGNDFAVTFLFLTDRLGIS
;
A
#
# COMPACT_ATOMS: atom_id res chain seq x y z
N MET A 1 0.16 -18.27 -6.74
CA MET A 1 -0.50 -16.97 -6.95
C MET A 1 0.39 -15.93 -6.27
N PRO A 2 0.99 -15.00 -7.02
CA PRO A 2 1.82 -13.94 -6.43
C PRO A 2 0.99 -13.02 -5.53
N PHE A 3 1.61 -12.50 -4.49
CA PHE A 3 1.06 -11.46 -3.62
C PHE A 3 2.20 -10.58 -3.11
N ALA A 4 1.90 -9.42 -2.53
CA ALA A 4 2.88 -8.58 -1.85
C ALA A 4 2.25 -7.82 -0.68
N LEU A 5 3.03 -7.56 0.37
CA LEU A 5 2.66 -6.67 1.45
C LEU A 5 2.56 -5.23 0.92
N ALA A 6 1.50 -4.54 1.33
CA ALA A 6 1.16 -3.19 0.90
C ALA A 6 0.89 -2.26 2.10
N GLY A 7 0.40 -1.06 1.80
CA GLY A 7 -0.12 -0.13 2.79
C GLY A 7 0.88 0.35 3.84
N GLY A 8 0.38 0.56 5.06
CA GLY A 8 1.17 1.12 6.16
C GLY A 8 2.27 0.16 6.65
N TYR A 9 1.95 -1.12 6.78
CA TYR A 9 2.91 -2.15 7.20
C TYR A 9 4.07 -2.32 6.22
N ALA A 10 3.81 -2.23 4.91
CA ALA A 10 4.88 -2.24 3.93
C ALA A 10 5.80 -1.02 4.04
N LEU A 11 5.26 0.18 4.33
CA LEU A 11 6.10 1.36 4.59
C LEU A 11 6.91 1.20 5.88
N TRP A 12 6.35 0.59 6.90
CA TRP A 12 7.08 0.27 8.14
C TRP A 12 8.23 -0.69 7.87
N ALA A 13 8.04 -1.70 7.01
CA ALA A 13 9.13 -2.58 6.57
C ALA A 13 10.28 -1.80 5.91
N HIS A 14 9.99 -0.69 5.22
CA HIS A 14 10.97 0.24 4.66
C HIS A 14 11.55 1.25 5.66
N GLY A 15 11.16 1.19 6.94
CA GLY A 15 11.67 2.05 8.01
C GLY A 15 10.81 3.27 8.35
N ALA A 16 9.60 3.39 7.80
CA ALA A 16 8.62 4.37 8.26
C ALA A 16 8.16 4.07 9.71
N PRO A 17 7.44 4.99 10.38
CA PRO A 17 6.80 4.66 11.65
C PRO A 17 5.88 3.43 11.55
N GLU A 18 5.74 2.71 12.66
CA GLU A 18 4.85 1.54 12.75
C GLU A 18 3.40 1.95 12.42
N SER A 19 2.71 1.09 11.66
CA SER A 19 1.33 1.32 11.26
C SER A 19 0.37 0.89 12.36
N GLU A 20 -0.53 1.79 12.76
CA GLU A 20 -1.66 1.47 13.64
C GLU A 20 -2.90 0.95 12.87
N ASN A 21 -2.82 0.90 11.54
CA ASN A 21 -3.90 0.40 10.68
C ASN A 21 -3.78 -1.10 10.42
N ASP A 22 -4.82 -1.68 9.85
CA ASP A 22 -4.89 -3.06 9.38
C ASP A 22 -3.71 -3.42 8.43
N VAL A 23 -3.45 -4.71 8.30
CA VAL A 23 -2.41 -5.23 7.39
C VAL A 23 -2.99 -5.32 5.99
N ASP A 24 -2.28 -4.74 5.02
CA ASP A 24 -2.69 -4.75 3.61
C ASP A 24 -1.82 -5.73 2.79
N PHE A 25 -2.45 -6.58 1.99
CA PHE A 25 -1.80 -7.34 0.91
C PHE A 25 -2.41 -6.99 -0.43
N VAL A 26 -1.64 -7.13 -1.50
CA VAL A 26 -2.14 -7.04 -2.88
C VAL A 26 -2.06 -8.40 -3.57
N VAL A 27 -3.09 -8.71 -4.36
CA VAL A 27 -3.12 -9.84 -5.31
C VAL A 27 -3.57 -9.32 -6.67
N ALA A 28 -3.20 -10.01 -7.75
CA ALA A 28 -3.66 -9.62 -9.08
C ALA A 28 -5.19 -9.73 -9.15
N GLU A 29 -5.87 -8.80 -9.84
CA GLU A 29 -7.34 -8.79 -9.88
C GLU A 29 -7.93 -10.09 -10.44
N GLU A 30 -7.28 -10.64 -11.47
CA GLU A 30 -7.63 -11.94 -12.06
C GLU A 30 -7.47 -13.14 -11.10
N ASP A 31 -6.68 -12.99 -10.05
CA ASP A 31 -6.38 -14.01 -9.06
C ASP A 31 -7.27 -13.89 -7.79
N THR A 32 -8.16 -12.90 -7.71
CA THR A 32 -8.98 -12.61 -6.51
C THR A 32 -9.78 -13.82 -6.02
N GLU A 33 -10.55 -14.47 -6.90
CA GLU A 33 -11.38 -15.62 -6.50
C GLU A 33 -10.53 -16.81 -6.07
N ARG A 34 -9.36 -16.99 -6.69
CA ARG A 34 -8.40 -18.02 -6.31
C ARG A 34 -7.80 -17.73 -4.94
N ALA A 35 -7.52 -16.46 -4.62
CA ALA A 35 -7.02 -16.03 -3.32
C ALA A 35 -8.02 -16.36 -2.22
N VAL A 36 -9.29 -15.99 -2.43
CA VAL A 36 -10.39 -16.27 -1.50
C VAL A 36 -10.50 -17.77 -1.25
N HIS A 37 -10.55 -18.58 -2.31
CA HIS A 37 -10.67 -20.02 -2.17
C HIS A 37 -9.53 -20.64 -1.35
N VAL A 38 -8.27 -20.26 -1.62
CA VAL A 38 -7.10 -20.77 -0.90
C VAL A 38 -7.14 -20.39 0.58
N LEU A 39 -7.60 -19.18 0.90
CA LEU A 39 -7.70 -18.71 2.29
C LEU A 39 -8.84 -19.39 3.05
N GLU A 40 -9.98 -19.61 2.41
CA GLU A 40 -11.09 -20.39 2.97
C GLU A 40 -10.70 -21.86 3.21
N GLU A 41 -10.00 -22.49 2.25
CA GLU A 41 -9.48 -23.86 2.42
C GLU A 41 -8.45 -23.97 3.55
N ALA A 42 -7.69 -22.91 3.79
CA ALA A 42 -6.78 -22.80 4.93
C ALA A 42 -7.49 -22.53 6.28
N GLY A 43 -8.81 -22.34 6.26
CA GLY A 43 -9.64 -22.15 7.45
C GLY A 43 -9.78 -20.70 7.91
N PHE A 44 -9.36 -19.72 7.11
CA PHE A 44 -9.56 -18.31 7.43
C PHE A 44 -10.98 -17.85 7.13
N ALA A 45 -11.49 -16.92 7.94
CA ALA A 45 -12.77 -16.29 7.70
C ALA A 45 -12.61 -15.18 6.66
N VAL A 46 -13.12 -15.38 5.45
CA VAL A 46 -13.11 -14.38 4.39
C VAL A 46 -14.45 -13.64 4.36
N THR A 47 -14.39 -12.31 4.25
CA THR A 47 -15.57 -11.46 4.08
C THR A 47 -15.38 -10.51 2.92
N ARG A 48 -16.47 -10.24 2.19
CA ARG A 48 -16.50 -9.27 1.09
C ARG A 48 -17.35 -8.10 1.51
N PRO A 49 -16.74 -6.96 1.86
CA PRO A 49 -17.52 -5.79 2.24
C PRO A 49 -18.09 -5.13 0.96
N PRO A 50 -18.94 -4.09 1.09
CA PRO A 50 -19.55 -3.43 -0.07
C PRO A 50 -18.54 -2.81 -1.04
N GLU A 51 -17.32 -2.53 -0.57
CA GLU A 51 -16.18 -2.08 -1.34
C GLU A 51 -15.77 -3.11 -2.42
N ASP A 52 -15.70 -2.67 -3.67
CA ASP A 52 -15.41 -3.53 -4.84
C ASP A 52 -13.91 -3.62 -5.19
N TRP A 53 -13.04 -3.31 -4.23
CA TRP A 53 -11.58 -3.21 -4.43
C TRP A 53 -10.76 -4.10 -3.50
N LEU A 54 -11.39 -4.73 -2.50
CA LEU A 54 -10.76 -5.69 -1.59
C LEU A 54 -11.71 -6.79 -1.11
N PHE A 55 -11.13 -7.78 -0.46
CA PHE A 55 -11.82 -8.63 0.51
C PHE A 55 -11.03 -8.64 1.83
N LYS A 56 -11.70 -8.93 2.94
CA LYS A 56 -11.09 -8.99 4.27
C LYS A 56 -10.90 -10.42 4.73
N VAL A 57 -9.83 -10.66 5.48
CA VAL A 57 -9.50 -11.96 6.07
C VAL A 57 -9.33 -11.79 7.57
N GLY A 58 -10.14 -12.50 8.35
CA GLY A 58 -10.03 -12.53 9.80
C GLY A 58 -9.04 -13.60 10.28
N CYS A 59 -8.13 -13.23 11.18
CA CYS A 59 -7.18 -14.15 11.81
C CYS A 59 -6.91 -13.72 13.26
N ASP A 60 -7.28 -14.56 14.23
CA ASP A 60 -6.96 -14.36 15.67
C ASP A 60 -7.27 -12.96 16.24
N GLY A 61 -8.38 -12.36 15.78
CA GLY A 61 -8.82 -11.02 16.20
C GLY A 61 -8.15 -9.86 15.44
N ALA A 62 -7.28 -10.15 14.48
CA ALA A 62 -6.79 -9.18 13.49
C ALA A 62 -7.59 -9.28 12.18
N GLU A 63 -7.70 -8.14 11.48
CA GLU A 63 -8.24 -8.05 10.13
C GLU A 63 -7.12 -7.74 9.15
N VAL A 64 -7.15 -8.42 8.00
CA VAL A 64 -6.21 -8.24 6.90
C VAL A 64 -7.00 -7.85 5.66
N ASP A 65 -6.63 -6.74 5.05
CA ASP A 65 -7.19 -6.27 3.79
C ASP A 65 -6.40 -6.89 2.64
N VAL A 66 -7.09 -7.56 1.72
CA VAL A 66 -6.50 -8.12 0.50
C VAL A 66 -7.05 -7.37 -0.70
N LEU A 67 -6.26 -6.43 -1.19
CA LEU A 67 -6.59 -5.50 -2.25
C LEU A 67 -6.35 -6.17 -3.61
N HIS A 68 -7.35 -6.08 -4.46
CA HIS A 68 -7.24 -6.45 -5.87
C HIS A 68 -7.36 -5.23 -6.81
N ARG A 69 -7.71 -4.06 -6.26
CA ARG A 69 -7.59 -2.75 -6.92
C ARG A 69 -6.96 -1.74 -5.97
N VAL A 70 -6.14 -0.85 -6.52
CA VAL A 70 -5.46 0.23 -5.78
C VAL A 70 -5.69 1.53 -6.52
N VAL A 71 -6.23 2.55 -5.84
CA VAL A 71 -6.59 3.85 -6.45
C VAL A 71 -7.51 3.66 -7.68
N GLY A 72 -8.45 2.73 -7.59
CA GLY A 72 -9.40 2.41 -8.67
C GLY A 72 -8.81 1.60 -9.84
N GLU A 73 -7.52 1.29 -9.83
CA GLU A 73 -6.84 0.54 -10.89
C GLU A 73 -6.68 -0.93 -10.48
N PRO A 74 -6.93 -1.89 -11.40
CA PRO A 74 -6.64 -3.30 -11.15
C PRO A 74 -5.18 -3.51 -10.76
N VAL A 75 -4.96 -4.28 -9.69
CA VAL A 75 -3.62 -4.77 -9.39
C VAL A 75 -3.23 -5.76 -10.48
N GLY A 76 -2.18 -5.44 -11.21
CA GLY A 76 -1.59 -6.32 -12.23
C GLY A 76 -0.39 -7.11 -11.68
N PRO A 77 -0.04 -8.25 -12.32
CA PRO A 77 1.16 -9.01 -11.97
C PRO A 77 2.43 -8.17 -11.93
N ALA A 78 2.56 -7.20 -12.85
CA ALA A 78 3.71 -6.30 -12.93
C ALA A 78 3.92 -5.43 -11.69
N LEU A 79 2.87 -5.11 -10.91
CA LEU A 79 3.03 -4.41 -9.62
C LEU A 79 3.67 -5.34 -8.59
N ILE A 80 3.18 -6.57 -8.52
CA ILE A 80 3.65 -7.58 -7.56
C ILE A 80 5.08 -8.02 -7.89
N GLU A 81 5.42 -8.14 -9.16
CA GLU A 81 6.78 -8.49 -9.63
C GLU A 81 7.85 -7.46 -9.23
N ARG A 82 7.47 -6.20 -8.94
CA ARG A 82 8.40 -5.19 -8.42
C ARG A 82 8.69 -5.34 -6.93
N SER A 83 7.96 -6.20 -6.23
CA SER A 83 8.20 -6.43 -4.80
C SER A 83 9.59 -7.02 -4.55
N THR A 84 10.11 -6.77 -3.36
CA THR A 84 11.36 -7.38 -2.90
C THR A 84 11.08 -8.13 -1.61
N ASP A 85 11.66 -9.32 -1.47
CA ASP A 85 11.56 -10.06 -0.22
C ASP A 85 12.26 -9.30 0.91
N MET A 86 11.54 -9.05 2.00
CA MET A 86 12.04 -8.39 3.20
C MET A 86 11.73 -9.24 4.43
N ASP A 87 12.60 -9.17 5.44
CA ASP A 87 12.35 -9.77 6.75
C ASP A 87 11.57 -8.77 7.61
N LEU A 88 10.32 -9.10 7.91
CA LEU A 88 9.44 -8.33 8.79
C LEU A 88 8.96 -9.23 9.92
N LEU A 89 9.28 -8.86 11.17
CA LEU A 89 8.90 -9.62 12.37
C LEU A 89 9.30 -11.11 12.32
N GLY A 90 10.44 -11.42 11.67
CA GLY A 90 10.94 -12.79 11.53
C GLY A 90 10.28 -13.61 10.42
N ILE A 91 9.41 -12.98 9.60
CA ILE A 91 8.80 -13.58 8.42
C ILE A 91 9.40 -12.94 7.18
N ARG A 92 9.87 -13.77 6.24
CA ARG A 92 10.34 -13.34 4.92
C ARG A 92 9.15 -13.30 3.96
N LEU A 93 8.82 -12.13 3.43
CA LEU A 93 7.70 -11.98 2.48
C LEU A 93 7.98 -10.89 1.44
N PRO A 94 7.34 -10.96 0.26
CA PRO A 94 7.41 -9.92 -0.76
C PRO A 94 6.76 -8.62 -0.27
N VAL A 95 7.47 -7.50 -0.35
CA VAL A 95 7.00 -6.16 0.05
C VAL A 95 7.06 -5.22 -1.14
N LEU A 96 5.98 -4.46 -1.39
CA LEU A 96 5.97 -3.47 -2.47
C LEU A 96 7.02 -2.36 -2.24
N PRO A 97 7.61 -1.78 -3.31
CA PRO A 97 8.57 -0.69 -3.17
C PRO A 97 7.98 0.55 -2.51
N ALA A 98 8.78 1.27 -1.72
CA ALA A 98 8.37 2.52 -1.05
C ALA A 98 7.73 3.55 -2.00
N THR A 99 8.25 3.66 -3.24
CA THR A 99 7.70 4.54 -4.27
C THR A 99 6.26 4.16 -4.65
N ASP A 100 5.98 2.87 -4.88
CA ASP A 100 4.64 2.38 -5.24
C ASP A 100 3.64 2.57 -4.09
N LEU A 101 4.09 2.33 -2.85
CA LEU A 101 3.30 2.55 -1.63
C LEU A 101 2.94 4.03 -1.45
N LEU A 102 3.92 4.92 -1.61
CA LEU A 102 3.71 6.34 -1.45
C LEU A 102 2.87 6.92 -2.59
N SER A 103 3.10 6.48 -3.83
CA SER A 103 2.27 6.86 -4.98
C SER A 103 0.80 6.55 -4.72
N SER A 104 0.51 5.33 -4.27
CA SER A 104 -0.87 4.92 -3.96
C SER A 104 -1.52 5.83 -2.90
N LYS A 105 -0.79 6.14 -1.81
CA LYS A 105 -1.28 7.05 -0.74
C LYS A 105 -1.48 8.49 -1.21
N LEU A 106 -0.59 8.99 -2.08
CA LEU A 106 -0.71 10.35 -2.61
C LEU A 106 -1.89 10.45 -3.59
N ARG A 107 -2.01 9.49 -4.51
CA ARG A 107 -3.07 9.50 -5.51
C ARG A 107 -4.47 9.29 -4.91
N SER A 108 -4.58 8.64 -3.73
CA SER A 108 -5.83 8.50 -2.98
C SER A 108 -6.27 9.76 -2.22
N MET A 109 -5.48 10.84 -2.22
CA MET A 109 -5.83 12.05 -1.48
C MET A 109 -7.07 12.73 -2.04
N THR A 110 -7.95 13.16 -1.15
CA THR A 110 -9.17 13.92 -1.45
C THR A 110 -9.42 14.97 -0.37
N GLU A 111 -10.46 15.80 -0.53
CA GLU A 111 -10.89 16.74 0.51
C GLU A 111 -11.26 16.08 1.84
N HIS A 112 -11.68 14.80 1.81
CA HIS A 112 -12.00 14.03 3.01
C HIS A 112 -10.82 13.25 3.56
N TYR A 113 -9.81 12.99 2.73
CA TYR A 113 -8.68 12.13 3.06
C TYR A 113 -7.37 12.81 2.64
N CYS A 114 -6.98 13.84 3.41
CA CYS A 114 -5.76 14.60 3.19
C CYS A 114 -5.16 15.03 4.55
N ASP A 115 -4.35 14.16 5.15
CA ASP A 115 -3.63 14.45 6.40
C ASP A 115 -2.11 14.45 6.18
N PHE A 116 -1.57 15.64 5.92
CA PHE A 116 -0.13 15.83 5.73
C PHE A 116 0.66 15.56 7.02
N GLY A 117 0.07 15.82 8.19
CA GLY A 117 0.70 15.59 9.48
C GLY A 117 1.01 14.12 9.70
N ARG A 118 0.07 13.23 9.34
CA ARG A 118 0.28 11.78 9.37
C ARG A 118 1.24 11.29 8.29
N LEU A 119 1.22 11.89 7.09
CA LEU A 119 2.05 11.40 5.98
C LEU A 119 3.51 11.84 6.06
N LEU A 120 3.80 13.05 6.56
CA LEU A 120 5.16 13.61 6.60
C LEU A 120 6.20 12.72 7.30
N PRO A 121 5.93 12.14 8.49
CA PRO A 121 6.87 11.25 9.17
C PRO A 121 7.25 10.03 8.31
N HIS A 122 6.28 9.44 7.62
CA HIS A 122 6.50 8.29 6.74
C HIS A 122 7.43 8.67 5.59
N VAL A 123 7.12 9.77 4.90
CA VAL A 123 7.90 10.24 3.74
C VAL A 123 9.31 10.63 4.15
N ARG A 124 9.49 11.30 5.29
CA ARG A 124 10.83 11.65 5.81
C ARG A 124 11.70 10.44 6.07
N ALA A 125 11.10 9.35 6.55
CA ALA A 125 11.81 8.12 6.89
C ALA A 125 12.28 7.36 5.64
N VAL A 126 11.44 7.31 4.60
CA VAL A 126 11.75 6.55 3.37
C VAL A 126 12.34 7.39 2.24
N ARG A 127 12.63 8.68 2.45
CA ARG A 127 12.98 9.66 1.40
C ARG A 127 14.09 9.24 0.42
N GLU A 128 15.10 8.50 0.90
CA GLU A 128 16.25 8.06 0.10
C GLU A 128 15.91 6.86 -0.81
N GLN A 129 14.74 6.26 -0.62
CA GLN A 129 14.23 5.10 -1.36
C GLN A 129 13.18 5.50 -2.41
N LEU A 130 12.81 6.78 -2.45
CA LEU A 130 11.74 7.28 -3.30
C LEU A 130 12.29 7.75 -4.65
N ASP A 131 11.60 7.34 -5.72
CA ASP A 131 11.73 7.96 -7.03
C ASP A 131 10.82 9.19 -7.09
N TRP A 132 11.39 10.34 -6.74
CA TRP A 132 10.67 11.61 -6.67
C TRP A 132 10.13 12.07 -8.02
N ASP A 133 10.84 11.81 -9.12
CA ASP A 133 10.41 12.22 -10.45
C ASP A 133 9.21 11.38 -10.90
N ARG A 134 9.21 10.08 -10.63
CA ARG A 134 8.06 9.22 -10.84
C ARG A 134 6.86 9.66 -10.01
N LEU A 135 7.05 9.96 -8.71
CA LEU A 135 5.96 10.44 -7.85
C LEU A 135 5.34 11.72 -8.39
N ARG A 136 6.15 12.72 -8.78
CA ARG A 136 5.67 13.97 -9.36
C ARG A 136 4.87 13.73 -10.64
N SER A 137 5.32 12.82 -11.50
CA SER A 137 4.62 12.45 -12.73
C SER A 137 3.27 11.76 -12.46
N GLU A 138 3.23 10.80 -11.53
CA GLU A 138 2.04 10.00 -11.26
C GLU A 138 0.94 10.78 -10.54
N VAL A 139 1.29 11.81 -9.77
CA VAL A 139 0.33 12.60 -8.99
C VAL A 139 -0.05 13.94 -9.63
N ALA A 140 0.45 14.24 -10.84
CA ALA A 140 0.27 15.55 -11.48
C ALA A 140 -1.19 16.01 -11.64
N GLY A 141 -2.14 15.07 -11.65
CA GLY A 141 -3.59 15.34 -11.70
C GLY A 141 -4.29 15.45 -10.35
N ASN A 142 -3.58 15.36 -9.22
CA ASN A 142 -4.15 15.44 -7.88
C ASN A 142 -3.55 16.65 -7.12
N ASP A 143 -4.32 17.74 -7.01
CA ASP A 143 -3.84 19.00 -6.42
C ASP A 143 -3.42 18.87 -4.94
N PHE A 144 -4.05 17.98 -4.18
CA PHE A 144 -3.65 17.70 -2.79
C PHE A 144 -2.26 17.06 -2.73
N ALA A 145 -2.02 16.06 -3.58
CA ALA A 145 -0.73 15.40 -3.67
C ALA A 145 0.36 16.31 -4.23
N VAL A 146 0.06 17.12 -5.24
CA VAL A 146 0.99 18.14 -5.78
C VAL A 146 1.36 19.14 -4.69
N THR A 147 0.38 19.60 -3.90
CA THR A 147 0.63 20.51 -2.76
C THR A 147 1.51 19.84 -1.70
N PHE A 148 1.29 18.55 -1.42
CA PHE A 148 2.13 17.79 -0.51
C PHE A 148 3.58 17.70 -1.01
N LEU A 149 3.81 17.35 -2.28
CA LEU A 149 5.16 17.27 -2.84
C LEU A 149 5.86 18.64 -2.90
N PHE A 150 5.11 19.70 -3.18
CA PHE A 150 5.65 21.05 -3.04
C PHE A 150 6.08 21.35 -1.60
N LEU A 151 5.29 20.94 -0.60
CA LEU A 151 5.66 21.10 0.81
C LEU A 151 6.91 20.28 1.16
N THR A 152 7.07 19.06 0.62
CA THR A 152 8.28 18.26 0.87
C THR A 152 9.54 18.92 0.33
N ASP A 153 9.48 19.56 -0.86
CA ASP A 153 10.60 20.34 -1.42
C ASP A 153 10.94 21.53 -0.50
N ARG A 154 9.92 22.26 -0.04
CA ARG A 154 10.07 23.43 0.87
C ARG A 154 10.68 23.04 2.22
N LEU A 155 10.51 21.80 2.64
CA LEU A 155 11.03 21.25 3.89
C LEU A 155 12.38 20.54 3.74
N GLY A 156 12.96 20.50 2.52
CA GLY A 156 14.22 19.83 2.23
C GLY A 156 14.15 18.31 2.38
N ILE A 157 12.99 17.71 2.06
CA ILE A 157 12.78 16.26 2.10
C ILE A 157 13.04 15.64 0.71
N SER A 158 12.67 16.35 -0.36
CA SER A 158 12.69 15.92 -1.76
C SER A 158 13.46 16.86 -2.69
#